data_AF-X8CEL6-F1
#
_entry.id   AF-X8CEL6-F1
#
_cell.length_a   1.000
_cell.length_b   1.000
_cell.length_c   1.000
_cell.angle_alpha   90.00
_cell.angle_beta   90.00
_cell.angle_gamma   90.00
#
_symmetry.space_group_name_H-M   'P 1'
#
loop_
_entity.id
_entity.type
_entity.pdbx_description
1 polymer ?
#
loop_
_entity_poly.entity_id
_entity_poly.type
_entity_poly.pdbx_seq_one_letter_code
_entity_poly.pdbx_strand_id
1 'polypeptide(L)'
;MTVPFRPTADLVDSIGPDVRSCDTQFRQLGGRAEFAGPISTVRCFQDNALLKSVLSEPGDGGILVIDGAGSLHTALVGDVIAELARSNGWAGLIINGAVRDSAALRA
;
A
#
# COMPACT_ATOMS: atom_id res chain seq x y z
N MET A 1 -1.81 -17.86 0.13
CA MET A 1 -0.37 -18.16 -0.03
C MET A 1 0.40 -16.95 0.47
N THR A 2 1.28 -17.09 1.45
CA THR A 2 2.07 -15.97 1.96
C THR A 2 3.30 -15.76 1.08
N VAL A 3 3.49 -14.55 0.57
CA VAL A 3 4.71 -14.16 -0.17
C VAL A 3 5.74 -13.72 0.88
N PRO A 4 6.87 -14.43 1.05
CA PRO A 4 7.89 -13.99 1.99
C PRO A 4 8.54 -12.70 1.50
N PHE A 5 8.78 -11.77 2.42
CA PHE A 5 9.54 -10.57 2.12
C PHE A 5 11.00 -10.92 1.80
N ARG A 6 11.57 -10.22 0.82
CA ARG A 6 13.00 -10.18 0.51
C ARG A 6 13.37 -8.71 0.28
N PRO A 7 14.55 -8.25 0.75
CA PRO A 7 15.04 -6.92 0.42
C PRO A 7 14.98 -6.65 -1.09
N THR A 8 14.57 -5.45 -1.47
CA THR A 8 14.39 -5.09 -2.88
C THR A 8 15.70 -5.14 -3.65
N ALA A 9 16.84 -4.83 -3.02
CA ALA A 9 18.16 -4.99 -3.60
C ALA A 9 18.46 -6.47 -3.96
N ASP A 10 18.22 -7.41 -3.03
CA ASP A 10 18.39 -8.84 -3.30
C ASP A 10 17.48 -9.35 -4.44
N LEU A 11 16.29 -8.75 -4.59
CA LEU A 11 15.39 -9.04 -5.71
C LEU A 11 15.99 -8.54 -7.03
N VAL A 12 16.50 -7.29 -7.06
CA VAL A 12 17.19 -6.71 -8.22
C VAL A 12 18.38 -7.56 -8.64
N ASP A 13 19.23 -7.96 -7.70
CA ASP A 13 20.39 -8.80 -7.96
C ASP A 13 20.00 -10.16 -8.58
N SER A 14 18.87 -10.73 -8.13
CA SER A 14 18.40 -12.03 -8.62
C SER A 14 17.63 -11.98 -9.95
N ILE A 15 16.95 -10.87 -10.25
CA ILE A 15 16.14 -10.71 -11.47
C ILE A 15 16.99 -10.15 -12.61
N GLY A 16 17.94 -9.26 -12.31
CA GLY A 16 18.81 -8.64 -13.29
C GLY A 16 18.19 -7.42 -14.00
N PRO A 17 18.71 -7.04 -15.18
CA PRO A 17 18.39 -5.77 -15.84
C PRO A 17 16.91 -5.52 -16.16
N ASP A 18 16.11 -6.58 -16.33
CA ASP A 18 14.68 -6.50 -16.65
C ASP A 18 13.79 -6.37 -15.41
N VAL A 19 14.37 -6.14 -14.23
CA VAL A 19 13.62 -5.95 -12.98
C VAL A 19 12.70 -4.75 -13.06
N ARG A 20 11.45 -4.93 -12.61
CA ARG A 20 10.45 -3.87 -12.53
C ARG A 20 10.59 -3.13 -11.21
N SER A 21 11.58 -2.24 -11.14
CA SER A 21 11.75 -1.30 -10.02
C SER A 21 10.88 -0.06 -10.22
N CYS A 22 10.24 0.45 -9.16
CA CYS A 22 9.43 1.66 -9.24
C CYS A 22 10.29 2.89 -8.91
N ASP A 23 10.31 3.87 -9.81
CA ASP A 23 11.12 5.09 -9.66
C ASP A 23 10.43 6.18 -8.81
N THR A 24 9.12 6.04 -8.58
CA THR A 24 8.35 7.01 -7.79
C THR A 24 8.83 7.02 -6.34
N GLN A 25 9.20 8.21 -5.86
CA GLN A 25 9.71 8.40 -4.50
C GLN A 25 8.54 8.47 -3.50
N PHE A 26 8.26 7.35 -2.82
CA PHE A 26 7.24 7.27 -1.77
C PHE A 26 7.79 7.64 -0.38
N ARG A 27 6.88 7.97 0.54
CA ARG A 27 7.19 8.15 1.97
C ARG A 27 6.66 6.98 2.78
N GLN A 28 7.47 6.48 3.70
CA GLN A 28 7.04 5.47 4.68
C GLN A 28 6.22 6.15 5.80
N LEU A 29 5.02 5.63 6.04
CA LEU A 29 4.11 6.16 7.06
C LEU A 29 3.51 5.09 7.98
N GLY A 30 3.51 3.82 7.57
CA GLY A 30 3.06 2.70 8.39
C GLY A 30 4.10 2.29 9.44
N GLY A 31 3.66 1.57 10.48
CA GLY A 31 4.55 0.96 11.48
C GLY A 31 5.44 -0.18 10.96
N ARG A 32 5.21 -0.66 9.73
CA ARG A 32 6.06 -1.67 9.05
C ARG A 32 6.77 -1.03 7.86
N ALA A 33 8.11 -1.06 7.87
CA ALA A 33 8.93 -0.54 6.77
C ALA A 33 9.02 -1.50 5.57
N GLU A 34 8.69 -2.79 5.78
CA GLU A 34 8.90 -3.89 4.84
C GLU A 34 7.63 -4.73 4.73
N PHE A 35 7.20 -5.05 3.51
CA PHE A 35 6.07 -5.92 3.24
C PHE A 35 6.14 -6.49 1.82
N ALA A 36 5.49 -7.64 1.59
CA ALA A 36 5.37 -8.30 0.29
C ALA A 36 4.02 -9.04 0.23
N GLY A 37 3.45 -9.19 -0.98
CA GLY A 37 2.12 -9.77 -1.15
C GLY A 37 1.59 -9.73 -2.58
N PRO A 38 0.53 -10.49 -2.89
CA PRO A 38 -0.19 -10.37 -4.16
C PRO A 38 -0.82 -8.97 -4.31
N ILE A 39 -0.85 -8.45 -5.55
CA ILE A 39 -1.31 -7.08 -5.83
C ILE A 39 -2.81 -7.08 -6.15
N SER A 40 -3.54 -6.18 -5.50
CA SER A 40 -4.85 -5.67 -5.92
C SER A 40 -4.74 -4.19 -6.24
N THR A 41 -5.63 -3.66 -7.10
CA THR A 41 -5.56 -2.27 -7.54
C THR A 41 -6.89 -1.55 -7.47
N VAL A 42 -6.87 -0.28 -7.08
CA VAL A 42 -8.00 0.64 -7.21
C VAL A 42 -7.51 1.94 -7.87
N ARG A 43 -8.27 2.45 -8.83
CA ARG A 43 -8.11 3.82 -9.34
C ARG A 43 -9.29 4.66 -8.90
N CYS A 44 -9.03 5.83 -8.35
CA CYS A 44 -10.04 6.79 -7.92
C CYS A 44 -9.51 8.22 -8.01
N PHE A 45 -10.34 9.21 -7.67
CA PHE A 45 -9.90 10.60 -7.59
C PHE A 45 -10.62 11.29 -6.45
N GLN A 46 -9.87 11.60 -5.37
CA GLN A 46 -10.38 12.29 -4.17
C GLN A 46 -11.61 11.63 -3.51
N ASP A 47 -11.78 10.34 -3.74
CA ASP A 47 -12.84 9.50 -3.17
C ASP A 47 -12.23 8.18 -2.71
N ASN A 48 -12.66 7.70 -1.54
CA ASN A 48 -12.13 6.47 -0.94
C ASN A 48 -13.21 5.42 -0.64
N ALA A 49 -14.42 5.55 -1.20
CA ALA A 49 -15.49 4.59 -0.95
C ALA A 49 -15.14 3.20 -1.52
N LEU A 50 -14.65 3.16 -2.76
CA LEU A 50 -14.27 1.90 -3.43
C LEU A 50 -13.06 1.23 -2.77
N LEU A 51 -12.01 1.99 -2.42
CA LEU A 51 -10.85 1.39 -1.75
C LEU A 51 -11.23 0.87 -0.35
N LYS A 52 -12.17 1.51 0.34
CA LYS A 52 -12.65 1.05 1.64
C LYS A 52 -13.42 -0.27 1.51
N SER A 53 -14.25 -0.44 0.49
CA SER A 53 -14.97 -1.71 0.27
C SER A 53 -14.00 -2.85 -0.04
N VAL A 54 -12.99 -2.60 -0.89
CA VAL A 54 -11.94 -3.60 -1.18
C VAL A 54 -11.17 -3.98 0.08
N LEU A 55 -10.77 -3.00 0.90
CA LEU A 55 -10.07 -3.26 2.17
C LEU A 55 -10.96 -3.92 3.24
N SER A 56 -12.28 -3.97 3.04
CA SER A 56 -13.22 -4.69 3.90
C SER A 56 -13.24 -6.19 3.62
N GLU A 57 -12.72 -6.62 2.47
CA GLU A 57 -12.57 -8.03 2.12
C GLU A 57 -11.29 -8.63 2.73
N PRO A 58 -11.24 -9.97 2.95
CA PRO A 58 -10.03 -10.64 3.39
C PRO A 58 -8.85 -10.35 2.46
N GLY A 59 -7.78 -9.78 3.02
CA GLY A 59 -6.61 -9.37 2.26
C GLY A 59 -5.63 -10.51 2.00
N ASP A 60 -5.63 -11.58 2.82
CA ASP A 60 -4.77 -12.76 2.69
C ASP A 60 -3.27 -12.46 2.48
N GLY A 61 -2.77 -11.39 3.11
CA GLY A 61 -1.40 -10.91 2.96
C GLY A 61 -1.16 -10.10 1.68
N GLY A 62 -2.22 -9.60 1.04
CA GLY A 62 -2.18 -8.80 -0.18
C GLY A 62 -1.71 -7.36 0.03
N ILE A 63 -1.36 -6.72 -1.08
CA ILE A 63 -0.99 -5.31 -1.17
C ILE A 63 -2.03 -4.60 -2.03
N LEU A 64 -2.67 -3.56 -1.49
CA LEU A 64 -3.54 -2.70 -2.29
C LEU A 64 -2.75 -1.51 -2.84
N VAL A 65 -2.70 -1.41 -4.16
CA VAL A 65 -2.13 -0.25 -4.88
C VAL A 65 -3.26 0.69 -5.29
N ILE A 66 -3.20 1.93 -4.82
CA ILE A 66 -4.23 2.96 -5.01
C ILE A 66 -3.67 4.06 -5.90
N ASP A 67 -4.26 4.22 -7.08
CA ASP A 67 -3.99 5.34 -7.97
C ASP A 67 -5.01 6.46 -7.75
N GLY A 68 -4.61 7.49 -7.01
CA GLY A 68 -5.37 8.70 -6.73
C GLY A 68 -5.01 9.89 -7.62
N ALA A 69 -4.37 9.63 -8.78
CA ALA A 69 -3.77 10.64 -9.66
C ALA A 69 -2.72 11.53 -8.97
N GLY A 70 -2.12 11.08 -7.86
CA GLY A 70 -1.12 11.85 -7.12
C GLY A 70 -1.68 13.09 -6.41
N SER A 71 -3.01 13.21 -6.28
CA SER A 71 -3.60 14.38 -5.61
C SER A 71 -3.20 14.45 -4.15
N LEU A 72 -2.71 15.62 -3.74
CA LEU A 72 -2.43 15.95 -2.35
C LEU A 72 -3.55 16.76 -1.67
N HIS A 73 -4.66 17.00 -2.38
CA HIS A 73 -5.76 17.82 -1.90
C HIS A 73 -6.60 17.11 -0.83
N THR A 74 -6.79 15.80 -0.96
CA THR A 74 -7.60 14.98 -0.04
C THR A 74 -6.84 13.73 0.36
N ALA A 75 -6.97 13.33 1.62
CA ALA A 75 -6.43 12.05 2.08
C ALA A 75 -7.31 10.88 1.63
N LEU A 76 -6.71 9.90 0.95
CA LEU A 76 -7.39 8.66 0.57
C LEU A 76 -7.44 7.65 1.72
N VAL A 77 -6.40 7.65 2.57
CA VAL A 77 -6.30 6.77 3.74
C VAL A 77 -6.00 7.62 4.97
N GLY A 78 -6.67 7.29 6.08
CA GLY A 78 -6.36 7.73 7.44
C GLY A 78 -6.29 6.51 8.35
N ASP A 79 -6.19 6.73 9.66
CA ASP A 79 -6.08 5.68 10.68
C ASP A 79 -7.19 4.62 10.59
N VAL A 80 -8.45 5.01 10.43
CA VAL A 80 -9.61 4.11 10.34
C VAL A 80 -9.50 3.13 9.18
N ILE A 81 -9.10 3.62 8.01
CA ILE A 81 -8.98 2.77 6.80
C ILE A 81 -7.72 1.90 6.89
N ALA A 82 -6.63 2.42 7.44
CA ALA A 82 -5.41 1.64 7.66
C ALA A 82 -5.64 0.50 8.67
N GLU A 83 -6.36 0.77 9.76
CA GLU A 83 -6.71 -0.23 10.76
C GLU A 83 -7.65 -1.29 10.18
N LEU A 84 -8.65 -0.89 9.38
CA LEU A 84 -9.50 -1.82 8.64
C LEU A 84 -8.68 -2.78 7.75
N ALA A 85 -7.74 -2.24 6.98
CA ALA A 85 -6.84 -3.03 6.13
C ALA A 85 -6.04 -4.03 6.97
N ARG A 86 -5.44 -3.56 8.07
CA ARG A 86 -4.67 -4.39 9.00
C ARG A 86 -5.53 -5.49 9.62
N SER A 87 -6.74 -5.17 10.07
CA SER A 87 -7.66 -6.14 10.69
C SER A 87 -8.13 -7.22 9.72
N ASN A 88 -8.23 -6.88 8.43
CA ASN A 88 -8.61 -7.83 7.37
C ASN A 88 -7.41 -8.56 6.74
N GLY A 89 -6.20 -8.40 7.29
CA GLY A 89 -5.03 -9.19 6.88
C GLY A 89 -4.31 -8.67 5.63
N TRP A 90 -4.52 -7.41 5.24
CA TRP A 90 -3.69 -6.78 4.22
C TRP A 90 -2.26 -6.57 4.74
N ALA A 91 -1.27 -6.86 3.91
CA ALA A 91 0.15 -6.75 4.25
C ALA A 91 0.67 -5.31 4.12
N GLY A 92 0.11 -4.52 3.20
CA GLY A 92 0.53 -3.14 2.97
C GLY A 92 -0.33 -2.39 1.96
N LEU A 93 -0.15 -1.07 1.91
CA LEU A 93 -0.84 -0.17 1.00
C LEU A 93 0.21 0.68 0.26
N ILE A 94 0.04 0.87 -1.05
CA ILE A 94 0.84 1.79 -1.86
C ILE A 94 -0.11 2.84 -2.43
N ILE A 95 0.09 4.11 -2.10
CA ILE A 95 -0.89 5.17 -2.37
C ILE A 95 -0.24 6.27 -3.21
N ASN A 96 -0.64 6.36 -4.48
CA ASN A 96 -0.34 7.51 -5.33
C ASN A 96 -1.33 8.66 -5.02
N GLY A 97 -1.12 9.32 -3.90
CA GLY A 97 -1.97 10.39 -3.36
C GLY A 97 -1.60 10.71 -1.91
N ALA A 98 -2.42 11.53 -1.24
CA ALA A 98 -2.21 11.87 0.16
C ALA A 98 -2.85 10.88 1.14
N VAL A 99 -2.31 10.88 2.35
CA VAL A 99 -2.90 10.27 3.55
C VAL A 99 -3.00 11.30 4.67
N ARG A 100 -3.77 10.99 5.72
CA ARG A 100 -3.85 11.77 6.95
C ARG A 100 -3.54 10.91 8.17
N ASP A 101 -3.59 11.50 9.36
CA ASP A 101 -3.37 10.81 10.64
C ASP A 101 -1.98 10.17 10.75
N SER A 102 -0.98 10.77 10.09
CA SER A 102 0.38 10.19 9.96
C SER A 102 1.08 9.87 11.28
N ALA A 103 0.73 10.53 12.38
CA ALA A 103 1.25 10.19 13.71
C ALA A 103 0.69 8.84 14.20
N ALA A 104 -0.61 8.58 13.97
CA ALA A 104 -1.25 7.32 14.32
C ALA A 104 -0.83 6.19 13.38
N LEU A 105 -0.60 6.47 12.09
CA LEU A 105 -0.16 5.45 11.12
C LEU A 105 1.20 4.82 11.46
N ARG A 106 2.05 5.54 12.20
CA ARG A 106 3.39 5.07 12.62
C ARG A 106 3.36 4.15 13.84
N ALA A 107 2.24 4.14 14.58
CA ALA A 107 2.10 3.41 15.84
C ALA A 107 1.91 1.91 15.62
#